data_AF-A0A914NGB0-F1
#
_entry.id   AF-A0A914NGB0-F1
#
_cell.length_a   1.000
_cell.length_b   1.000
_cell.length_c   1.000
_cell.angle_alpha   90.00
_cell.angle_beta   90.00
_cell.angle_gamma   90.00
#
_symmetry.space_group_name_H-M   'P 1'
#
loop_
_entity.id
_entity.type
_entity.pdbx_description
1 polymer ?
#
loop_
_entity_poly.entity_id
_entity_poly.type
_entity_poly.pdbx_seq_one_letter_code
_entity_poly.pdbx_strand_id
1 'polypeptide(L)'
;MANKYLKEESELFELEPKSVLNPLNAFRVIKKLAKTWEEISKEIQSDLAENYLKNISNQRETRFPNEDDLNGAIQGLLRLQDTYKLKTKDLANGIVEDININKQMDAKVCYEIGLAAYNEEV
;
A
#
# COMPACT_ATOMS: atom_id res chain seq x y z
N MET A 1 -32.41 -21.71 -19.21
CA MET A 1 -30.99 -21.37 -18.95
C MET A 1 -30.80 -20.75 -17.57
N ALA A 2 -31.47 -19.65 -17.22
CA ALA A 2 -31.38 -19.00 -15.89
C ALA A 2 -31.62 -19.95 -14.69
N ASN A 3 -32.65 -20.79 -14.75
CA ASN A 3 -32.94 -21.76 -13.67
C ASN A 3 -31.91 -22.89 -13.53
N LYS A 4 -31.03 -23.09 -14.52
CA LYS A 4 -29.91 -24.03 -14.42
C LYS A 4 -28.75 -23.39 -13.65
N TYR A 5 -28.48 -22.10 -13.91
CA TYR A 5 -27.43 -21.34 -13.22
C TYR A 5 -27.75 -21.11 -11.74
N LEU A 6 -29.00 -20.80 -11.41
CA LEU A 6 -29.43 -20.62 -10.01
C LEU A 6 -29.35 -21.93 -9.21
N LYS A 7 -29.57 -23.07 -9.87
CA LYS A 7 -29.48 -24.40 -9.24
C LYS A 7 -28.04 -24.85 -9.03
N GLU A 8 -27.14 -24.55 -9.98
CA GLU A 8 -25.68 -24.73 -9.80
C GLU A 8 -25.11 -23.78 -8.71
N GLU A 9 -25.69 -22.60 -8.55
CA GLU A 9 -25.28 -21.61 -7.54
C GLU A 9 -25.70 -22.00 -6.12
N SER A 10 -26.88 -22.61 -5.94
CA SER A 10 -27.29 -23.18 -4.65
C SER A 10 -26.46 -24.42 -4.27
N GLU A 11 -26.15 -25.30 -5.23
CA GLU A 11 -25.31 -26.49 -4.99
C GLU A 11 -23.85 -26.13 -4.63
N LEU A 12 -23.35 -24.96 -5.08
CA LEU A 12 -22.02 -24.45 -4.71
C LEU A 12 -21.98 -23.86 -3.29
N PHE A 13 -23.09 -23.32 -2.79
CA PHE A 13 -23.21 -22.77 -1.44
C PHE A 13 -23.57 -23.84 -0.38
N GLU A 14 -24.05 -25.01 -0.81
CA GLU A 14 -24.20 -26.21 0.02
C GLU A 14 -22.90 -27.04 0.14
N LEU A 15 -21.75 -26.48 -0.24
CA LEU A 15 -20.49 -27.16 0.00
C LEU A 15 -20.17 -27.14 1.50
N GLU A 16 -20.33 -28.29 2.16
CA GLU A 16 -19.86 -28.50 3.52
C GLU A 16 -18.41 -27.97 3.68
N PRO A 17 -18.02 -27.43 4.84
CA PRO A 17 -16.69 -26.83 5.06
C PRO A 17 -15.51 -27.73 4.62
N LYS A 18 -15.71 -29.05 4.61
CA LYS A 18 -14.72 -30.04 4.15
C LYS A 18 -14.51 -30.08 2.62
N SER A 19 -15.41 -29.52 1.82
CA SER A 19 -15.31 -29.51 0.36
C SER A 19 -14.29 -28.50 -0.16
N VAL A 20 -13.99 -27.43 0.61
CA VAL A 20 -12.94 -26.45 0.29
C VAL A 20 -11.53 -27.02 0.52
N LEU A 21 -11.42 -28.17 1.19
CA LEU A 21 -10.15 -28.92 1.28
C LEU A 21 -9.77 -29.57 -0.05
N ASN A 22 -10.71 -29.71 -1.00
CA ASN A 22 -10.40 -30.12 -2.36
C ASN A 22 -9.85 -28.92 -3.15
N PRO A 23 -8.59 -28.97 -3.61
CA PRO A 23 -7.93 -27.85 -4.29
C PRO A 23 -8.70 -27.35 -5.53
N LEU A 24 -9.46 -28.23 -6.20
CA LEU A 24 -10.25 -27.88 -7.37
C LEU A 24 -11.49 -27.05 -7.00
N ASN A 25 -12.13 -27.37 -5.88
CA ASN A 25 -13.26 -26.59 -5.36
C ASN A 25 -12.79 -25.26 -4.78
N ALA A 26 -11.66 -25.25 -4.06
CA ALA A 26 -11.02 -24.01 -3.60
C ALA A 26 -10.68 -23.07 -4.77
N PHE A 27 -10.09 -23.60 -5.84
CA PHE A 27 -9.78 -22.82 -7.04
C PHE A 27 -11.04 -22.25 -7.70
N ARG A 28 -12.12 -23.03 -7.81
CA ARG A 28 -13.40 -22.55 -8.36
C ARG A 28 -14.00 -21.41 -7.53
N VAL A 29 -13.95 -21.53 -6.20
CA VAL A 29 -14.41 -20.48 -5.29
C VAL A 29 -13.58 -19.21 -5.44
N ILE A 30 -12.25 -19.32 -5.41
CA ILE A 30 -11.32 -18.18 -5.58
C ILE A 30 -11.53 -17.49 -6.93
N LYS A 31 -11.67 -18.26 -8.01
CA LYS A 31 -11.91 -17.74 -9.36
C LYS A 31 -13.24 -16.96 -9.45
N LYS A 32 -14.30 -17.46 -8.82
CA LYS A 32 -15.61 -16.77 -8.80
C LYS A 32 -15.53 -15.47 -7.99
N LEU A 33 -14.92 -15.51 -6.81
CA LEU A 33 -14.67 -14.33 -5.99
C LEU A 33 -13.85 -13.26 -6.72
N ALA A 34 -12.79 -13.66 -7.45
CA ALA A 34 -11.98 -12.72 -8.23
C ALA A 34 -12.77 -12.02 -9.34
N LYS A 35 -13.62 -12.76 -10.06
CA LYS A 35 -14.48 -12.20 -11.13
C LYS A 35 -15.56 -11.26 -10.57
N THR A 36 -16.21 -11.66 -9.49
CA THR A 36 -17.22 -10.83 -8.82
C THR A 36 -16.59 -9.58 -8.20
N TRP A 37 -15.37 -9.67 -7.69
CA TRP A 37 -14.61 -8.51 -7.20
C TRP A 37 -14.27 -7.54 -8.33
N GLU A 38 -13.89 -8.03 -9.52
CA GLU A 38 -13.64 -7.18 -10.69
C GLU A 38 -14.90 -6.43 -11.14
N GLU A 39 -16.04 -7.12 -11.17
CA GLU A 39 -17.35 -6.54 -11.52
C GLU A 39 -17.77 -5.47 -10.49
N ILE A 40 -17.65 -5.77 -9.19
CA ILE A 40 -17.92 -4.81 -8.11
C ILE A 40 -16.93 -3.62 -8.14
N SER A 41 -15.65 -3.86 -8.44
CA SER A 41 -14.62 -2.79 -8.50
C SER A 41 -14.89 -1.77 -9.61
N LYS A 42 -15.49 -2.21 -10.73
CA LYS A 42 -15.90 -1.35 -11.85
C LYS A 42 -17.10 -0.48 -11.49
N GLU A 43 -18.06 -1.01 -10.74
CA GLU A 43 -19.23 -0.28 -10.24
C GLU A 43 -18.87 0.68 -9.07
N ILE A 44 -17.85 0.33 -8.28
CA ILE A 44 -17.34 1.13 -7.15
C ILE A 44 -16.58 2.39 -7.59
N GLN A 45 -15.99 2.42 -8.80
CA GLN A 45 -15.11 3.51 -9.25
C GLN A 45 -15.79 4.89 -9.33
N SER A 46 -17.11 5.00 -9.42
CA SER A 46 -17.81 6.30 -9.48
C SER A 46 -18.26 6.84 -8.11
N ASP A 47 -18.80 6.02 -7.21
CA ASP A 47 -19.45 6.49 -5.96
C ASP A 47 -18.54 6.48 -4.72
N LEU A 48 -17.43 5.73 -4.76
CA LEU A 48 -16.54 5.60 -3.60
C LEU A 48 -15.48 6.70 -3.54
N ALA A 49 -15.12 7.33 -4.66
CA ALA A 49 -14.18 8.45 -4.67
C ALA A 49 -14.71 9.64 -3.87
N GLU A 50 -15.99 9.98 -4.02
CA GLU A 50 -16.59 11.11 -3.30
C GLU A 50 -16.76 10.82 -1.80
N ASN A 51 -17.21 9.62 -1.43
CA ASN A 51 -17.32 9.20 -0.04
C ASN A 51 -15.95 8.97 0.64
N TYR A 52 -14.94 8.50 -0.09
CA TYR A 52 -13.57 8.37 0.39
C TYR A 52 -12.93 9.75 0.59
N LEU A 53 -13.06 10.66 -0.38
CA LEU A 53 -12.61 12.05 -0.24
C LEU A 53 -13.33 12.77 0.89
N LYS A 54 -14.62 12.48 1.12
CA LYS A 54 -15.41 13.05 2.21
C LYS A 54 -15.06 12.47 3.58
N ASN A 55 -14.80 11.17 3.68
CA ASN A 55 -14.29 10.54 4.90
C ASN A 55 -12.87 11.03 5.23
N ILE A 56 -12.02 11.14 4.21
CA ILE A 56 -10.71 11.75 4.32
C ILE A 56 -10.82 13.22 4.72
N SER A 57 -11.72 14.00 4.13
CA SER A 57 -11.95 15.41 4.49
C SER A 57 -12.47 15.57 5.92
N ASN A 58 -13.39 14.72 6.35
CA ASN A 58 -14.06 14.83 7.66
C ASN A 58 -13.23 14.25 8.82
N GLN A 59 -12.26 13.38 8.56
CA GLN A 59 -11.29 12.93 9.57
C GLN A 59 -10.14 13.93 9.80
N ARG A 60 -10.08 15.04 9.05
CA ARG A 60 -8.94 15.97 9.04
C ARG A 60 -9.22 17.28 9.77
N GLU A 61 -9.23 17.23 11.10
CA GLU A 61 -8.73 18.38 11.88
C GLU A 61 -7.19 18.43 11.84
N THR A 62 -6.52 17.42 11.28
CA THR A 62 -5.06 17.34 11.16
C THR A 62 -4.55 17.81 9.80
N ARG A 63 -3.76 18.90 9.79
CA ARG A 63 -2.99 19.40 8.65
C ARG A 63 -2.14 18.29 8.03
N PHE A 64 -2.17 18.16 6.70
CA PHE A 64 -1.28 17.24 5.99
C PHE A 64 0.13 17.81 5.95
N PRO A 65 1.17 16.95 6.06
CA PRO A 65 2.52 17.36 5.79
C PRO A 65 2.60 18.05 4.43
N ASN A 66 3.29 19.18 4.39
CA ASN A 66 3.55 19.91 3.16
C ASN A 66 5.02 19.75 2.73
N GLU A 67 5.43 20.49 1.69
CA GLU A 67 6.82 20.46 1.21
C GLU A 67 7.83 20.93 2.27
N ASP A 68 7.47 21.90 3.12
CA ASP A 68 8.35 22.37 4.19
C ASP A 68 8.60 21.27 5.24
N ASP A 69 7.56 20.53 5.61
CA ASP A 69 7.65 19.40 6.54
C ASP A 69 8.56 18.29 5.97
N LEU A 70 8.47 18.04 4.66
CA LEU A 70 9.33 17.08 3.96
C LEU A 70 10.79 17.56 3.95
N ASN A 71 11.04 18.82 3.59
CA ASN A 71 12.38 19.39 3.57
C ASN A 71 13.01 19.37 4.98
N GLY A 72 12.24 19.74 6.01
CA GLY A 72 12.68 19.66 7.40
C GLY A 72 13.00 18.23 7.86
N ALA A 73 12.25 17.23 7.39
CA ALA A 73 12.55 15.82 7.66
C ALA A 73 13.85 15.37 6.98
N ILE A 74 14.09 15.79 5.74
CA ILE A 74 15.33 15.52 5.02
C ILE A 74 16.53 16.15 5.74
N GLN A 75 16.40 17.42 6.18
CA GLN A 75 17.41 18.09 7.00
C GLN A 75 17.74 17.33 8.29
N GLY A 76 16.70 16.91 9.01
CA GLY A 76 16.86 16.11 10.22
C GLY A 76 17.63 14.83 9.96
N LEU A 77 17.31 14.13 8.86
CA LEU A 77 17.99 12.90 8.46
C LEU A 77 19.47 13.15 8.12
N LEU A 78 19.78 14.20 7.35
CA LEU A 78 21.15 14.57 7.01
C LEU A 78 21.97 14.93 8.25
N ARG A 79 21.38 15.66 9.20
CA ARG A 79 22.04 15.98 10.48
C ARG A 79 22.35 14.73 11.30
N LEU A 80 21.44 13.75 11.34
CA LEU A 80 21.70 12.47 12.00
C LEU A 80 22.81 11.68 11.30
N GLN A 81 22.79 11.65 9.96
CA GLN A 81 23.84 11.05 9.17
C GLN A 81 25.21 11.65 9.50
N ASP A 82 25.31 12.98 9.58
CA ASP A 82 26.55 13.69 9.84
C ASP A 82 27.03 13.58 11.29
N THR A 83 26.10 13.58 12.24
CA THR A 83 26.39 13.48 13.68
C THR A 83 26.90 12.09 14.05
N TYR A 84 26.22 11.05 13.57
CA TYR A 84 26.52 9.66 13.90
C TYR A 84 27.36 8.95 12.85
N LYS A 85 27.80 9.66 11.80
CA LYS A 85 28.60 9.12 10.69
C LYS A 85 27.95 7.88 10.06
N LEU A 86 26.63 7.93 9.90
CA LEU A 86 25.86 6.85 9.28
C LEU A 86 26.25 6.73 7.81
N LYS A 87 26.44 5.49 7.32
CA LYS A 87 26.79 5.30 5.92
C LYS A 87 25.55 5.46 5.05
N THR A 88 25.66 6.25 4.00
CA THR A 88 24.59 6.46 3.00
C THR A 88 24.10 5.14 2.39
N LYS A 89 25.02 4.19 2.14
CA LYS A 89 24.68 2.84 1.67
C LYS A 89 23.82 2.07 2.67
N ASP A 90 24.13 2.18 3.96
CA ASP A 90 23.42 1.44 5.01
C ASP A 90 22.02 2.06 5.16
N LEU A 91 21.93 3.39 5.18
CA LEU A 91 20.65 4.13 5.20
C LEU A 91 19.75 3.81 4.00
N ALA A 92 20.31 3.81 2.79
CA ALA A 92 19.55 3.48 1.58
C ALA A 92 19.01 2.03 1.61
N ASN A 93 19.74 1.12 2.27
CA ASN A 93 19.30 -0.27 2.47
C ASN A 93 18.40 -0.46 3.70
N GLY A 94 17.99 0.63 4.37
CA GLY A 94 17.16 0.56 5.58
C GLY A 94 17.89 -0.01 6.79
N ILE A 95 19.19 0.26 6.91
CA ILE A 95 20.04 -0.17 8.03
C ILE A 95 20.49 1.07 8.80
N VAL A 96 20.20 1.10 10.10
CA VAL A 96 20.60 2.18 11.03
C VAL A 96 21.29 1.53 12.23
N GLU A 97 22.55 1.89 12.49
CA GLU A 97 23.36 1.29 13.57
C GLU A 97 23.31 -0.26 13.59
N ASP A 98 23.49 -0.88 12.42
CA ASP A 98 23.42 -2.33 12.19
C ASP A 98 22.04 -2.98 12.44
N ILE A 99 21.00 -2.19 12.70
CA ILE A 99 19.60 -2.65 12.79
C ILE A 99 18.93 -2.47 11.43
N ASN A 100 18.46 -3.58 10.85
CA ASN A 100 17.69 -3.56 9.61
C ASN A 100 16.21 -3.32 9.93
N ILE A 101 15.67 -2.20 9.46
CA ILE A 101 14.26 -1.82 9.63
C ILE A 101 13.35 -2.30 8.48
N ASN A 102 13.88 -3.08 7.52
CA ASN A 102 13.19 -3.59 6.33
C ASN A 102 12.49 -2.49 5.52
N LYS A 103 13.07 -1.28 5.51
CA LYS A 103 12.57 -0.10 4.78
C LYS A 103 13.68 0.43 3.90
N GLN A 104 13.86 -0.18 2.74
CA GLN A 104 14.79 0.29 1.73
C GLN A 104 14.24 1.54 1.04
N MET A 105 15.15 2.44 0.67
CA MET A 105 14.83 3.61 -0.12
C MET A 105 14.95 3.29 -1.61
N ASP A 106 13.97 3.72 -2.38
CA ASP A 106 14.07 3.68 -3.83
C ASP A 106 15.11 4.68 -4.34
N ALA A 107 15.68 4.41 -5.51
CA ALA A 107 16.69 5.28 -6.13
C ALA A 107 16.20 6.73 -6.31
N LYS A 108 14.89 6.92 -6.55
CA LYS A 108 14.27 8.25 -6.66
C LYS A 108 14.34 9.02 -5.33
N VAL A 109 14.07 8.35 -4.21
CA VAL A 109 14.12 8.95 -2.87
C VAL A 109 15.57 9.33 -2.53
N CYS A 110 16.54 8.46 -2.85
CA CYS A 110 17.95 8.79 -2.65
C CYS A 110 18.40 10.01 -3.48
N TYR A 111 17.91 10.13 -4.72
CA TYR A 111 18.19 11.29 -5.56
C TYR A 111 17.58 12.58 -4.98
N GLU A 112 16.34 12.54 -4.52
CA GLU A 112 15.65 13.69 -3.90
C GLU A 112 16.38 14.18 -2.64
N ILE A 113 16.81 13.25 -1.77
CA ILE A 113 17.59 13.57 -0.57
C ILE A 113 18.94 14.21 -0.96
N GLY A 114 19.64 13.64 -1.96
CA GLY A 114 20.92 14.17 -2.42
C GLY A 114 20.79 15.56 -3.06
N LEU A 115 19.72 15.81 -3.81
CA LEU A 115 19.43 17.12 -4.39
C LEU A 115 19.13 18.16 -3.30
N ALA A 116 18.36 17.78 -2.28
CA ALA A 116 18.09 18.65 -1.14
C ALA A 116 19.38 18.99 -0.37
N ALA A 117 20.23 18.00 -0.10
CA ALA A 117 21.53 18.22 0.55
C ALA A 117 22.42 19.19 -0.24
N TYR A 118 22.49 19.03 -1.57
CA TYR A 118 23.27 19.92 -2.43
C TYR A 118 22.76 21.37 -2.39
N ASN A 119 21.45 21.56 -2.36
CA ASN A 119 20.84 22.89 -2.35
C ASN A 119 20.99 23.62 -1.01
N GLU A 120 21.30 22.91 0.08
CA GLU A 120 21.55 23.50 1.42
C GLU A 120 22.99 23.95 1.64
N GLU A 121 23.94 23.45 0.85
CA GLU A 121 25.36 23.85 0.92
C GLU A 121 25.67 25.14 0.15
N VAL A 122 24.67 25.78 -0.46
CA VAL A 122 24.78 27.03 -1.25
C VAL A 122 24.29 28.25 -0.49
#